data_AF-A0A8H7FGJ9-F1
#
_entry.id   AF-A0A8H7FGJ9-F1
#
_cell.length_a   1.000
_cell.length_b   1.000
_cell.length_c   1.000
_cell.angle_alpha   90.00
_cell.angle_beta   90.00
_cell.angle_gamma   90.00
#
_symmetry.space_group_name_H-M   'P 1'
#
loop_
_entity.id
_entity.type
_entity.pdbx_description
1 polymer ?
#
loop_
_entity_poly.entity_id
_entity_poly.type
_entity_poly.pdbx_seq_one_letter_code
_entity_poly.pdbx_strand_id
1 'polypeptide(L)'
;MRPQYPAAVTTRHFLPNCPDGVLGPYDARVLHHSPPWLLTSPNLKDFPFIDLGVSELRARTDGRFGAEDYTLVPQLYSETYPWLSCILRRPNDINNHPHWVLWADLKPSDLVPFHGSAFSFTGILEESLHAILSRKLQDIERITMDGVPEGGMPSCMISASAAMAATVRRLRGLPMSFRDLVLQWSQAQRLAHDLLAMRAYYGFISQRLLQREEVWPLCHDMMGCFTASPTIAENMYYAGIPVVFMRHDDTVEPSRIRVRSVITAQPSMPRHIVTAHWTDQLCLCLDNGPSSSSRVRMSRPHGRYFEDLPHLPTTPQSVVESDPFRPKPSTLPPIPLAATSAALQDPEKSVLLGILASSNPPPTAVRT
;
A
#
# COMPACT_ATOMS: atom_id res chain seq x y z
N MET A 1 -5.65 20.68 26.45
CA MET A 1 -7.06 21.01 26.15
C MET A 1 -7.48 20.19 24.94
N ARG A 2 -8.36 19.20 25.12
CA ARG A 2 -8.97 18.48 24.00
C ARG A 2 -9.97 19.42 23.31
N PRO A 3 -9.97 19.55 21.97
CA PRO A 3 -11.07 20.22 21.31
C PRO A 3 -12.32 19.34 21.50
N GLN A 4 -13.28 19.85 22.25
CA GLN A 4 -14.65 19.34 22.26
C GLN A 4 -15.25 19.68 20.89
N TYR A 5 -15.47 18.67 20.05
CA TYR A 5 -16.37 18.80 18.91
C TYR A 5 -17.80 18.66 19.43
N PRO A 6 -18.66 19.69 19.35
CA PRO A 6 -20.09 19.50 19.47
C PRO A 6 -20.61 19.19 18.07
N ALA A 7 -20.82 17.92 17.76
CA ALA A 7 -21.61 17.55 16.60
C ALA A 7 -22.61 16.50 17.04
N ALA A 8 -23.89 16.87 17.05
CA ALA A 8 -24.94 15.89 17.00
C ALA A 8 -24.63 14.95 15.82
N VAL A 9 -24.32 13.69 16.10
CA VAL A 9 -24.12 12.67 15.07
C VAL A 9 -25.50 12.40 14.48
N THR A 10 -25.92 13.24 13.53
CA THR A 10 -27.03 12.91 12.65
C THR A 10 -26.59 11.69 11.88
N THR A 11 -27.08 10.53 12.28
CA THR A 11 -26.76 9.26 11.60
C THR A 11 -27.28 9.38 10.18
N ARG A 12 -26.38 9.56 9.21
CA ARG A 12 -26.75 9.60 7.79
C ARG A 12 -27.16 8.20 7.38
N HIS A 13 -28.37 8.06 6.86
CA HIS A 13 -28.88 6.78 6.38
C HIS A 13 -28.69 6.70 4.86
N PHE A 14 -27.83 5.79 4.42
CA PHE A 14 -27.67 5.45 3.01
C PHE A 14 -28.62 4.29 2.68
N LEU A 15 -29.39 4.43 1.60
CA LEU A 15 -30.34 3.43 1.12
C LEU A 15 -30.04 3.10 -0.35
N PRO A 16 -30.27 1.84 -0.78
CA PRO A 16 -30.23 1.52 -2.20
C PRO A 16 -31.24 2.38 -2.98
N ASN A 17 -30.77 3.06 -4.03
CA ASN A 17 -31.57 3.95 -4.88
C ASN A 17 -31.31 3.75 -6.38
N CYS A 18 -30.45 2.80 -6.76
CA CYS A 18 -30.08 2.52 -8.16
C CYS A 18 -29.86 1.01 -8.39
N PRO A 19 -30.93 0.19 -8.38
CA PRO A 19 -30.79 -1.26 -8.55
C PRO A 19 -30.25 -1.63 -9.93
N ASP A 20 -30.84 -1.08 -11.00
CA ASP A 20 -30.58 -1.51 -12.38
C ASP A 20 -29.83 -0.47 -13.24
N GLY A 21 -29.51 0.70 -12.69
CA GLY A 21 -28.83 1.76 -13.44
C GLY A 21 -27.35 1.46 -13.70
N VAL A 22 -26.81 1.98 -14.80
CA VAL A 22 -25.37 1.92 -15.10
C VAL A 22 -24.61 2.75 -14.07
N LEU A 23 -23.71 2.12 -13.32
CA LEU A 23 -22.89 2.78 -12.30
C LEU A 23 -21.59 3.29 -12.94
N GLY A 24 -21.20 4.50 -12.56
CA GLY A 24 -19.90 5.08 -12.89
C GLY A 24 -18.88 4.89 -11.76
N PRO A 25 -17.67 5.47 -11.91
CA PRO A 25 -16.55 5.28 -10.98
C PRO A 25 -16.79 5.83 -9.57
N TYR A 26 -17.70 6.78 -9.40
CA TYR A 26 -17.98 7.43 -8.10
C TYR A 26 -19.26 6.92 -7.42
N ASP A 27 -19.99 6.03 -8.10
CA ASP A 27 -21.18 5.39 -7.54
C ASP A 27 -20.80 4.17 -6.71
N ALA A 28 -21.76 3.67 -5.93
CA ALA A 28 -21.56 2.54 -5.05
C ALA A 28 -22.33 1.32 -5.57
N ARG A 29 -21.61 0.36 -6.14
CA ARG A 29 -22.15 -0.99 -6.34
C ARG A 29 -22.39 -1.64 -4.98
N VAL A 30 -21.44 -1.46 -4.07
CA VAL A 30 -21.55 -1.75 -2.64
C VAL A 30 -21.14 -0.52 -1.84
N LEU A 31 -21.85 -0.27 -0.75
CA LEU A 31 -21.59 0.80 0.21
C LEU A 31 -21.56 0.23 1.62
N HIS A 32 -20.59 0.67 2.41
CA HIS A 32 -20.54 0.42 3.84
C HIS A 32 -20.31 1.74 4.57
N HIS A 33 -21.15 2.03 5.55
CA HIS A 33 -21.06 3.23 6.37
C HIS A 33 -20.69 2.84 7.78
N SER A 34 -19.51 3.27 8.21
CA SER A 34 -19.00 3.12 9.56
C SER A 34 -18.39 4.47 9.96
N PRO A 35 -19.19 5.37 10.57
CA PRO A 35 -18.76 6.72 10.91
C PRO A 35 -17.37 6.75 11.58
N PRO A 36 -16.49 7.69 11.20
CA PRO A 36 -16.70 8.78 10.23
C PRO A 36 -16.54 8.37 8.76
N TRP A 37 -16.31 7.08 8.48
CA TRP A 37 -15.93 6.60 7.15
C TRP A 37 -17.12 6.12 6.34
N LEU A 38 -17.14 6.51 5.07
CA LEU A 38 -17.98 5.97 4.03
C LEU A 38 -17.12 5.23 3.01
N LEU A 39 -17.29 3.91 2.96
CA LEU A 39 -16.58 3.03 2.03
C LEU A 39 -17.52 2.70 0.87
N THR A 40 -17.04 2.90 -0.36
CA THR A 40 -17.82 2.63 -1.57
C THR A 40 -16.96 1.90 -2.58
N SER A 41 -17.52 0.91 -3.28
CA SER A 41 -16.85 0.33 -4.45
C SER A 41 -17.77 0.39 -5.66
N PRO A 42 -17.29 0.90 -6.81
CA PRO A 42 -18.06 0.93 -8.05
C PRO A 42 -18.05 -0.43 -8.79
N ASN A 43 -17.03 -1.26 -8.59
CA ASN A 43 -16.83 -2.49 -9.38
C ASN A 43 -16.94 -3.78 -8.56
N LEU A 44 -16.75 -3.76 -7.24
CA LEU A 44 -16.88 -4.93 -6.38
C LEU A 44 -18.32 -5.28 -6.02
N LYS A 45 -18.58 -6.58 -5.82
CA LYS A 45 -19.86 -7.10 -5.32
C LYS A 45 -19.91 -7.21 -3.79
N ASP A 46 -18.75 -7.16 -3.14
CA ASP A 46 -18.59 -7.19 -1.69
C ASP A 46 -17.25 -6.52 -1.33
N PHE A 47 -17.08 -6.06 -0.10
CA PHE A 47 -15.80 -5.49 0.34
C PHE A 47 -14.77 -6.59 0.61
N PRO A 48 -13.47 -6.30 0.42
CA PRO A 48 -12.43 -7.05 1.09
C PRO A 48 -12.33 -6.63 2.57
N PHE A 49 -11.63 -7.41 3.37
CA PHE A 49 -11.21 -6.95 4.69
C PHE A 49 -10.30 -5.73 4.53
N ILE A 50 -10.61 -4.64 5.23
CA ILE A 50 -9.84 -3.40 5.23
C ILE A 50 -9.66 -2.98 6.68
N ASP A 51 -8.41 -2.74 7.08
CA ASP A 51 -8.09 -2.15 8.37
C ASP A 51 -7.63 -0.71 8.19
N LEU A 52 -8.36 0.21 8.81
CA LEU A 52 -8.07 1.65 8.82
C LEU A 52 -7.36 2.09 10.11
N GLY A 53 -7.22 1.19 11.07
CA GLY A 53 -6.61 1.45 12.36
C GLY A 53 -5.11 1.67 12.29
N VAL A 54 -4.59 2.22 13.39
CA VAL A 54 -3.15 2.23 13.67
C VAL A 54 -2.78 0.85 14.18
N SER A 55 -1.76 0.24 13.57
CA SER A 55 -1.28 -1.08 13.96
C SER A 55 0.23 -1.22 13.79
N GLU A 56 0.80 -2.14 14.56
CA GLU A 56 2.22 -2.47 14.49
C GLU A 56 2.51 -3.42 13.33
N LEU A 57 3.41 -2.99 12.45
CA LEU A 57 4.01 -3.85 11.44
C LEU A 57 5.06 -4.74 12.09
N ARG A 58 4.67 -5.97 12.40
CA ARG A 58 5.53 -6.95 13.09
C ARG A 58 5.29 -8.34 12.52
N ALA A 59 6.36 -9.10 12.30
CA ALA A 59 6.21 -10.44 11.74
C ALA A 59 5.46 -11.37 12.71
N ARG A 60 4.63 -12.24 12.15
CA ARG A 60 3.82 -13.26 12.83
C ARG A 60 4.51 -14.62 12.72
N THR A 61 3.92 -15.68 13.27
CA THR A 61 4.54 -17.02 13.28
C THR A 61 4.72 -17.65 11.89
N ASP A 62 4.02 -17.16 10.87
CA ASP A 62 4.22 -17.53 9.46
C ASP A 62 5.23 -16.62 8.72
N GLY A 63 5.87 -15.69 9.44
CA GLY A 63 6.83 -14.72 8.91
C GLY A 63 6.24 -13.63 8.03
N ARG A 64 4.91 -13.59 7.86
CA ARG A 64 4.18 -12.49 7.24
C ARG A 64 3.80 -11.47 8.31
N PHE A 65 3.24 -10.35 7.88
CA PHE A 65 2.91 -9.26 8.80
C PHE A 65 1.45 -9.26 9.29
N GLY A 66 0.68 -10.32 9.06
CA GLY A 66 -0.74 -10.34 9.40
C GLY A 66 -1.58 -9.45 8.47
N ALA A 67 -2.55 -8.72 9.01
CA ALA A 67 -3.39 -7.79 8.25
C ALA A 67 -2.60 -6.60 7.67
N GLU A 68 -1.42 -6.34 8.22
CA GLU A 68 -0.51 -5.29 7.75
C GLU A 68 0.27 -5.70 6.49
N ASP A 69 0.22 -6.97 6.09
CA ASP A 69 0.95 -7.48 4.93
C ASP A 69 0.21 -7.17 3.61
N TYR A 70 0.86 -6.41 2.73
CA TYR A 70 0.31 -6.02 1.44
C TYR A 70 0.09 -7.20 0.48
N THR A 71 0.65 -8.37 0.77
CA THR A 71 0.44 -9.58 -0.03
C THR A 71 -0.78 -10.40 0.39
N LEU A 72 -1.38 -10.08 1.54
CA LEU A 72 -2.51 -10.82 2.10
C LEU A 72 -3.84 -10.09 1.96
N VAL A 73 -3.84 -8.76 2.08
CA VAL A 73 -5.06 -7.93 2.00
C VAL A 73 -4.80 -6.62 1.25
N PRO A 74 -5.84 -5.98 0.69
CA PRO A 74 -5.70 -4.68 0.04
C PRO A 74 -5.18 -3.63 1.02
N GLN A 75 -4.27 -2.78 0.53
CA GLN A 75 -3.70 -1.66 1.28
C GLN A 75 -4.15 -0.33 0.69
N LEU A 76 -3.83 0.76 1.40
CA LEU A 76 -3.96 2.10 0.86
C LEU A 76 -3.10 2.21 -0.40
N TYR A 77 -3.67 2.77 -1.46
CA TYR A 77 -2.95 3.01 -2.70
C TYR A 77 -1.66 3.81 -2.43
N SER A 78 -0.55 3.34 -3.00
CA SER A 78 0.76 3.96 -2.87
C SER A 78 1.25 4.42 -4.23
N GLU A 79 1.46 5.73 -4.38
CA GLU A 79 2.11 6.29 -5.58
C GLU A 79 3.57 5.84 -5.72
N THR A 80 4.24 5.56 -4.60
CA THR A 80 5.62 5.05 -4.59
C THR A 80 5.68 3.60 -5.09
N TYR A 81 4.63 2.82 -4.87
CA TYR A 81 4.54 1.41 -5.22
C TYR A 81 3.21 1.14 -5.94
N PRO A 82 2.99 1.70 -7.15
CA PRO A 82 1.67 1.69 -7.78
C PRO A 82 1.24 0.29 -8.23
N TRP A 83 2.19 -0.63 -8.42
CA TRP A 83 1.93 -2.02 -8.78
C TRP A 83 1.29 -2.84 -7.66
N LEU A 84 1.27 -2.38 -6.39
CA LEU A 84 0.73 -3.19 -5.28
C LEU A 84 -0.74 -3.59 -5.49
N SER A 85 -1.52 -2.74 -6.18
CA SER A 85 -2.91 -3.05 -6.51
C SER A 85 -3.05 -4.26 -7.44
N CYS A 86 -1.96 -4.63 -8.14
CA CYS A 86 -1.87 -5.76 -9.06
C CYS A 86 -1.33 -7.04 -8.40
N ILE A 87 -1.04 -7.02 -7.10
CA ILE A 87 -0.62 -8.22 -6.36
C ILE A 87 -1.68 -9.30 -6.49
N LEU A 88 -1.27 -10.54 -6.77
CA LEU A 88 -2.21 -11.66 -6.86
C LEU A 88 -2.83 -11.95 -5.50
N ARG A 89 -4.16 -12.02 -5.47
CA ARG A 89 -4.90 -12.53 -4.32
C ARG A 89 -4.65 -14.02 -4.18
N ARG A 90 -4.64 -14.49 -2.93
CA ARG A 90 -4.68 -15.92 -2.62
C ARG A 90 -5.90 -16.57 -3.30
N PRO A 91 -5.72 -17.58 -4.18
CA PRO A 91 -6.82 -18.26 -4.83
C PRO A 91 -7.59 -19.15 -3.84
N ASN A 92 -8.84 -19.48 -4.18
CA ASN A 92 -9.63 -20.43 -3.39
C ASN A 92 -9.06 -21.84 -3.46
N ASP A 93 -8.57 -22.25 -4.65
CA ASP A 93 -7.89 -23.53 -4.87
C ASP A 93 -6.38 -23.30 -5.04
N ILE A 94 -5.67 -23.32 -3.93
CA ILE A 94 -4.23 -23.05 -3.88
C ILE A 94 -3.44 -24.20 -4.51
N ASN A 95 -3.83 -25.45 -4.25
CA ASN A 95 -3.02 -26.61 -4.63
C ASN A 95 -2.88 -26.76 -6.14
N ASN A 96 -3.89 -26.32 -6.91
CA ASN A 96 -3.86 -26.35 -8.36
C ASN A 96 -3.33 -25.05 -8.99
N HIS A 97 -3.00 -24.03 -8.18
CA HIS A 97 -2.53 -22.76 -8.72
C HIS A 97 -1.06 -22.85 -9.18
N PRO A 98 -0.71 -22.35 -10.38
CA PRO A 98 0.67 -22.40 -10.90
C PRO A 98 1.74 -21.83 -9.95
N HIS A 99 1.34 -20.81 -9.19
CA HIS A 99 2.15 -20.08 -8.21
C HIS A 99 1.83 -20.42 -6.75
N TRP A 100 1.29 -21.61 -6.47
CA TRP A 100 0.89 -22.02 -5.11
C TRP A 100 1.95 -21.77 -4.02
N VAL A 101 3.25 -21.86 -4.39
CA VAL A 101 4.39 -21.66 -3.50
C VAL A 101 4.41 -20.27 -2.85
N LEU A 102 3.72 -19.28 -3.41
CA LEU A 102 3.63 -17.93 -2.86
C LEU A 102 2.80 -17.85 -1.57
N TRP A 103 1.95 -18.84 -1.31
CA TRP A 103 1.08 -18.91 -0.13
C TRP A 103 1.33 -20.16 0.73
N ALA A 104 2.42 -20.87 0.46
CA ALA A 104 2.82 -22.03 1.25
C ALA A 104 3.52 -21.60 2.54
N ASP A 105 3.28 -22.35 3.62
CA ASP A 105 3.88 -22.11 4.93
C ASP A 105 4.93 -23.18 5.23
N LEU A 106 6.03 -22.77 5.85
CA LEU A 106 7.05 -23.70 6.34
C LEU A 106 6.61 -24.38 7.62
N LYS A 107 7.09 -25.61 7.80
CA LYS A 107 6.93 -26.42 9.00
C LYS A 107 8.28 -26.60 9.68
N PRO A 108 8.30 -26.86 11.01
CA PRO A 108 9.56 -27.16 11.71
C PRO A 108 10.36 -28.32 11.11
N SER A 109 9.68 -29.28 10.47
CA SER A 109 10.31 -30.40 9.76
C SER A 109 11.11 -30.00 8.52
N ASP A 110 10.90 -28.79 8.00
CA ASP A 110 11.57 -28.30 6.79
C ASP A 110 12.94 -27.66 7.11
N LEU A 111 13.26 -27.50 8.40
CA LEU A 111 14.58 -27.11 8.87
C LEU A 111 15.45 -28.35 9.06
N VAL A 112 16.56 -28.42 8.33
CA VAL A 112 17.57 -29.46 8.50
C VAL A 112 18.67 -28.94 9.43
N PRO A 113 18.78 -29.45 10.67
CA PRO A 113 19.79 -29.00 11.62
C PRO A 113 21.18 -29.48 11.23
N PHE A 114 22.23 -28.73 11.59
CA PHE A 114 23.61 -29.18 11.39
C PHE A 114 24.01 -30.20 12.45
N HIS A 115 24.34 -31.42 12.00
CA HIS A 115 24.93 -32.43 12.87
C HIS A 115 26.32 -31.97 13.37
N GLY A 116 26.53 -32.00 14.69
CA GLY A 116 27.80 -31.62 15.32
C GLY A 116 27.95 -30.14 15.65
N SER A 117 26.93 -29.32 15.44
CA SER A 117 26.90 -27.93 15.91
C SER A 117 26.59 -27.85 17.41
N ALA A 118 27.28 -26.97 18.14
CA ALA A 118 26.92 -26.63 19.52
C ALA A 118 25.56 -25.91 19.62
N PHE A 119 25.06 -25.38 18.50
CA PHE A 119 23.78 -24.70 18.40
C PHE A 119 22.72 -25.68 17.90
N SER A 120 21.85 -26.15 18.81
CA SER A 120 20.82 -27.15 18.51
C SER A 120 19.60 -26.63 17.75
N PHE A 121 19.54 -25.31 17.51
CA PHE A 121 18.35 -24.63 17.00
C PHE A 121 18.56 -23.95 15.65
N THR A 122 19.70 -24.18 15.00
CA THR A 122 20.02 -23.60 13.69
C THR A 122 20.16 -24.67 12.61
N GLY A 123 19.76 -24.31 11.40
CA GLY A 123 19.78 -25.21 10.25
C GLY A 123 19.58 -24.47 8.94
N ILE A 124 19.43 -25.24 7.87
CA ILE A 124 19.11 -24.75 6.52
C ILE A 124 17.78 -25.32 6.04
N LEU A 125 17.25 -24.76 4.97
CA LEU A 125 16.06 -25.32 4.33
C LEU A 125 16.36 -26.72 3.78
N GLU A 126 15.40 -27.63 3.93
CA GLU A 126 15.44 -28.95 3.30
C GLU A 126 15.64 -28.83 1.78
N GLU A 127 16.56 -29.62 1.23
CA GLU A 127 17.07 -29.45 -0.14
C GLU A 127 16.00 -29.71 -1.21
N SER A 128 15.10 -30.68 -1.00
CA SER A 128 14.02 -30.95 -1.97
C SER A 128 13.03 -29.79 -2.04
N LEU A 129 12.67 -29.19 -0.89
CA LEU A 129 11.81 -28.02 -0.81
C LEU A 129 12.51 -26.78 -1.37
N HIS A 130 13.81 -26.61 -1.10
CA HIS A 130 14.63 -25.56 -1.71
C HIS A 130 14.64 -25.66 -3.24
N ALA A 131 14.82 -26.86 -3.79
CA ALA A 131 14.82 -27.10 -5.23
C ALA A 131 13.46 -26.76 -5.87
N ILE A 132 12.35 -27.11 -5.20
CA ILE A 132 10.99 -26.76 -5.64
C ILE A 132 10.79 -25.24 -5.66
N LEU A 133 11.12 -24.57 -4.55
CA LEU A 133 11.02 -23.11 -4.44
C LEU A 133 11.86 -22.43 -5.52
N SER A 134 13.13 -22.82 -5.63
CA SER A 134 14.08 -22.23 -6.58
C SER A 134 13.57 -22.32 -8.01
N ARG A 135 13.08 -23.48 -8.44
CA ARG A 135 12.53 -23.67 -9.78
C ARG A 135 11.32 -22.77 -10.02
N LYS A 136 10.38 -22.72 -9.07
CA LYS A 136 9.17 -21.89 -9.19
C LYS A 136 9.49 -20.39 -9.25
N LEU A 137 10.44 -19.93 -8.45
CA LEU A 137 10.83 -18.52 -8.45
C LEU A 137 11.67 -18.14 -9.68
N GLN A 138 12.49 -19.05 -10.20
CA GLN A 138 13.18 -18.87 -11.49
C GLN A 138 12.19 -18.78 -12.66
N ASP A 139 11.12 -19.58 -12.64
CA ASP A 139 10.05 -19.48 -13.66
C ASP A 139 9.36 -18.11 -13.61
N ILE A 140 9.08 -17.60 -12.41
CA ILE A 140 8.52 -16.24 -12.21
C ILE A 140 9.50 -15.18 -12.71
N GLU A 141 10.78 -15.28 -12.37
CA GLU A 141 11.83 -14.35 -12.81
C GLU A 141 11.92 -14.34 -14.34
N ARG A 142 12.01 -15.51 -14.97
CA ARG A 142 12.06 -15.66 -16.43
C ARG A 142 10.85 -14.99 -17.07
N ILE A 143 9.64 -15.39 -16.66
CA ILE A 143 8.40 -14.82 -17.22
C ILE A 143 8.37 -13.32 -17.00
N THR A 144 8.80 -12.80 -15.85
CA THR A 144 8.79 -11.36 -15.55
C THR A 144 9.77 -10.57 -16.41
N MET A 145 10.94 -11.15 -16.68
CA MET A 145 12.00 -10.51 -17.46
C MET A 145 11.82 -10.70 -18.97
N ASP A 146 10.97 -11.64 -19.40
CA ASP A 146 10.62 -11.85 -20.81
C ASP A 146 9.82 -10.67 -21.36
N GLY A 147 10.32 -10.06 -22.44
CA GLY A 147 9.69 -8.92 -23.11
C GLY A 147 10.11 -7.58 -22.51
N VAL A 148 11.41 -7.31 -22.47
CA VAL A 148 11.97 -6.03 -22.02
C VAL A 148 11.29 -4.88 -22.77
N PRO A 149 10.64 -3.92 -22.07
CA PRO A 149 10.08 -2.74 -22.72
C PRO A 149 11.16 -1.98 -23.49
N GLU A 150 10.79 -1.26 -24.55
CA GLU A 150 11.75 -0.46 -25.34
C GLU A 150 12.54 0.55 -24.49
N GLY A 151 12.00 0.97 -23.32
CA GLY A 151 12.65 1.83 -22.33
C GLY A 151 13.51 1.13 -21.28
N GLY A 152 13.72 -0.18 -21.40
CA GLY A 152 14.44 -0.99 -20.42
C GLY A 152 13.61 -1.39 -19.20
N MET A 153 14.18 -2.25 -18.36
CA MET A 153 13.52 -2.78 -17.16
C MET A 153 13.55 -1.74 -16.02
N PRO A 154 12.43 -1.46 -15.35
CA PRO A 154 12.42 -0.59 -14.17
C PRO A 154 13.41 -1.04 -13.08
N SER A 155 14.11 -0.09 -12.46
CA SER A 155 15.14 -0.37 -11.44
C SER A 155 14.58 -1.12 -10.22
N CYS A 156 13.30 -0.90 -9.88
CA CYS A 156 12.61 -1.63 -8.82
C CYS A 156 12.46 -3.13 -9.13
N MET A 157 12.22 -3.50 -10.39
CA MET A 157 12.13 -4.90 -10.83
C MET A 157 13.50 -5.58 -10.75
N ILE A 158 14.54 -4.92 -11.23
CA ILE A 158 15.93 -5.41 -11.14
C ILE A 158 16.31 -5.64 -9.67
N SER A 159 16.02 -4.66 -8.81
CA SER A 159 16.32 -4.75 -7.37
C SER A 159 15.56 -5.87 -6.69
N ALA A 160 14.27 -6.05 -7.02
CA ALA A 160 13.45 -7.14 -6.48
C ALA A 160 13.96 -8.51 -6.93
N SER A 161 14.33 -8.66 -8.21
CA SER A 161 14.90 -9.89 -8.76
C SER A 161 16.21 -10.27 -8.07
N ALA A 162 17.14 -9.32 -7.98
CA ALA A 162 18.42 -9.54 -7.31
C ALA A 162 18.24 -9.90 -5.83
N ALA A 163 17.32 -9.22 -5.13
CA ALA A 163 16.98 -9.53 -3.74
C ALA A 163 16.34 -10.91 -3.60
N MET A 164 15.48 -11.33 -4.53
CA MET A 164 14.83 -12.63 -4.53
C MET A 164 15.87 -13.74 -4.70
N ALA A 165 16.72 -13.63 -5.72
CA ALA A 165 17.80 -14.58 -5.98
C ALA A 165 18.77 -14.67 -4.79
N ALA A 166 19.10 -13.55 -4.15
CA ALA A 166 19.92 -13.55 -2.94
C ALA A 166 19.24 -14.24 -1.76
N THR A 167 17.93 -14.05 -1.60
CA THR A 167 17.14 -14.69 -0.54
C THR A 167 17.07 -16.20 -0.73
N VAL A 168 16.81 -16.66 -1.95
CA VAL A 168 16.80 -18.10 -2.29
C VAL A 168 18.17 -18.74 -2.06
N ARG A 169 19.27 -18.04 -2.37
CA ARG A 169 20.63 -18.54 -2.06
C ARG A 169 20.88 -18.66 -0.56
N ARG A 170 20.42 -17.70 0.24
CA ARG A 170 20.54 -17.76 1.71
C ARG A 170 19.76 -18.92 2.32
N LEU A 171 18.54 -19.18 1.85
CA LEU A 171 17.73 -20.32 2.32
C LEU A 171 18.46 -21.67 2.19
N ARG A 172 19.35 -21.81 1.20
CA ARG A 172 20.16 -23.02 1.00
C ARG A 172 21.42 -23.08 1.87
N GLY A 173 22.08 -21.95 2.03
CA GLY A 173 23.48 -21.92 2.46
C GLY A 173 23.76 -21.19 3.78
N LEU A 174 22.80 -20.42 4.30
CA LEU A 174 22.96 -19.68 5.55
C LEU A 174 22.27 -20.43 6.69
N PRO A 175 23.01 -20.92 7.70
CA PRO A 175 22.41 -21.47 8.91
C PRO A 175 21.63 -20.38 9.66
N MET A 176 20.36 -20.65 9.98
CA MET A 176 19.46 -19.72 10.66
C MET A 176 18.59 -20.46 11.68
N SER A 177 18.01 -19.75 12.65
CA SER A 177 16.90 -20.32 13.43
C SER A 177 15.71 -20.63 12.54
N PHE A 178 14.78 -21.47 13.03
CA PHE A 178 13.51 -21.69 12.33
C PHE A 178 12.76 -20.39 12.09
N ARG A 179 12.81 -19.45 13.04
CA ARG A 179 12.17 -18.14 12.95
C ARG A 179 12.74 -17.32 11.79
N ASP A 180 14.06 -17.18 11.70
CA ASP A 180 14.69 -16.47 10.58
C ASP A 180 14.52 -17.20 9.25
N LEU A 181 14.48 -18.54 9.24
CA LEU A 181 14.16 -19.32 8.05
C LEU A 181 12.77 -18.97 7.50
N VAL A 182 11.75 -18.91 8.38
CA VAL A 182 10.38 -18.53 8.04
C VAL A 182 10.32 -17.08 7.53
N LEU A 183 11.05 -16.15 8.15
CA LEU A 183 11.12 -14.76 7.68
C LEU A 183 11.74 -14.64 6.28
N GLN A 184 12.83 -15.37 6.01
CA GLN A 184 13.47 -15.37 4.68
C GLN A 184 12.60 -16.06 3.63
N TRP A 185 11.87 -17.11 3.99
CA TRP A 185 10.90 -17.77 3.11
C TRP A 185 9.80 -16.80 2.68
N SER A 186 9.14 -16.17 3.65
CA SER A 186 8.06 -15.21 3.39
C SER A 186 8.58 -13.96 2.66
N GLN A 187 9.85 -13.58 2.86
CA GLN A 187 10.50 -12.54 2.06
C GLN A 187 10.66 -12.92 0.58
N ALA A 188 11.05 -14.17 0.29
CA ALA A 188 11.14 -14.65 -1.09
C ALA A 188 9.78 -14.63 -1.78
N GLN A 189 8.72 -15.04 -1.07
CA GLN A 189 7.33 -14.97 -1.55
C GLN A 189 6.90 -13.53 -1.84
N ARG A 190 7.16 -12.58 -0.92
CA ARG A 190 6.82 -11.16 -1.10
C ARG A 190 7.50 -10.55 -2.33
N LEU A 191 8.77 -10.87 -2.56
CA LEU A 191 9.51 -10.40 -3.74
C LEU A 191 8.98 -11.01 -5.05
N ALA A 192 8.60 -12.28 -5.03
CA ALA A 192 8.00 -12.93 -6.19
C ALA A 192 6.60 -12.37 -6.52
N HIS A 193 5.79 -12.07 -5.49
CA HIS A 193 4.54 -11.33 -5.65
C HIS A 193 4.76 -9.95 -6.29
N ASP A 194 5.75 -9.20 -5.80
CA ASP A 194 6.13 -7.91 -6.38
C ASP A 194 6.50 -8.04 -7.86
N LEU A 195 7.31 -9.02 -8.25
CA LEU A 195 7.72 -9.22 -9.65
C LEU A 195 6.52 -9.50 -10.57
N LEU A 196 5.61 -10.39 -10.17
CA LEU A 196 4.38 -10.66 -10.93
C LEU A 196 3.49 -9.41 -11.05
N ALA A 197 3.34 -8.66 -9.96
CA ALA A 197 2.55 -7.44 -9.94
C ALA A 197 3.18 -6.34 -10.79
N MET A 198 4.50 -6.17 -10.73
CA MET A 198 5.26 -5.23 -11.57
C MET A 198 5.14 -5.60 -13.05
N ARG A 199 5.22 -6.90 -13.40
CA ARG A 199 4.98 -7.36 -14.78
C ARG A 199 3.62 -6.93 -15.29
N ALA A 200 2.55 -7.17 -14.52
CA ALA A 200 1.20 -6.77 -14.91
C ALA A 200 1.07 -5.24 -15.00
N TYR A 201 1.64 -4.53 -14.02
CA TYR A 201 1.60 -3.08 -13.93
C TYR A 201 2.27 -2.41 -15.13
N TYR A 202 3.54 -2.71 -15.37
CA TYR A 202 4.32 -2.11 -16.45
C TYR A 202 3.97 -2.69 -17.83
N GLY A 203 3.45 -3.92 -17.88
CA GLY A 203 3.08 -4.57 -19.15
C GLY A 203 1.80 -4.00 -19.76
N PHE A 204 0.75 -3.75 -18.97
CA PHE A 204 -0.53 -3.30 -19.54
C PHE A 204 -1.38 -2.41 -18.62
N ILE A 205 -1.36 -2.62 -17.30
CA ILE A 205 -2.24 -1.87 -16.39
C ILE A 205 -1.91 -0.38 -16.39
N SER A 206 -0.63 0.00 -16.41
CA SER A 206 -0.22 1.42 -16.39
C SER A 206 -0.81 2.21 -17.57
N GLN A 207 -0.87 1.60 -18.76
CA GLN A 207 -1.51 2.20 -19.93
C GLN A 207 -3.03 2.33 -19.76
N ARG A 208 -3.69 1.30 -19.23
CA ARG A 208 -5.14 1.34 -18.94
C ARG A 208 -5.51 2.45 -17.95
N LEU A 209 -4.69 2.64 -16.91
CA LEU A 209 -4.88 3.71 -15.93
C LEU A 209 -4.73 5.10 -16.57
N LEU A 210 -3.87 5.25 -17.58
CA LEU A 210 -3.60 6.53 -18.24
C LEU A 210 -4.64 6.89 -19.30
N GLN A 211 -4.99 5.93 -20.17
CA GLN A 211 -5.83 6.17 -21.35
C GLN A 211 -7.31 6.36 -20.99
N ARG A 212 -7.86 5.52 -20.11
CA ARG A 212 -9.28 5.53 -19.70
C ARG A 212 -10.28 5.54 -20.88
N GLU A 213 -9.89 4.94 -22.01
CA GLU A 213 -10.72 4.91 -23.23
C GLU A 213 -11.96 4.02 -23.07
N GLU A 214 -11.85 2.95 -22.28
CA GLU A 214 -12.94 2.03 -21.98
C GLU A 214 -12.86 1.52 -20.53
N VAL A 215 -13.97 0.92 -20.06
CA VAL A 215 -14.02 0.24 -18.76
C VAL A 215 -13.62 -1.21 -18.95
N TRP A 216 -12.42 -1.57 -18.50
CA TRP A 216 -11.91 -2.93 -18.60
C TRP A 216 -12.63 -3.89 -17.65
N PRO A 217 -12.76 -5.18 -18.02
CA PRO A 217 -13.32 -6.19 -17.13
C PRO A 217 -12.59 -6.27 -15.79
N LEU A 218 -13.36 -6.51 -14.72
CA LEU A 218 -12.81 -6.63 -13.36
C LEU A 218 -11.84 -7.81 -13.26
N CYS A 219 -10.59 -7.51 -12.90
CA CYS A 219 -9.53 -8.47 -12.65
C CYS A 219 -9.70 -9.06 -11.25
N HIS A 220 -10.52 -10.11 -11.14
CA HIS A 220 -10.85 -10.74 -9.86
C HIS A 220 -9.64 -11.32 -9.13
N ASP A 221 -8.58 -11.69 -9.84
CA ASP A 221 -7.37 -12.30 -9.26
C ASP A 221 -6.42 -11.28 -8.63
N MET A 222 -6.62 -9.97 -8.90
CA MET A 222 -5.80 -8.92 -8.30
C MET A 222 -6.34 -8.52 -6.93
N MET A 223 -5.44 -8.15 -6.02
CA MET A 223 -5.75 -7.72 -4.67
C MET A 223 -6.61 -6.46 -4.70
N GLY A 224 -6.24 -5.48 -5.53
CA GLY A 224 -6.81 -4.15 -5.53
C GLY A 224 -6.24 -3.26 -4.43
N CYS A 225 -6.90 -2.13 -4.21
CA CYS A 225 -6.51 -1.17 -3.17
C CYS A 225 -7.72 -0.42 -2.62
N PHE A 226 -7.52 0.27 -1.50
CA PHE A 226 -8.42 1.35 -1.09
C PHE A 226 -7.73 2.70 -1.27
N THR A 227 -8.50 3.77 -1.45
CA THR A 227 -7.96 5.11 -1.68
C THR A 227 -8.94 6.18 -1.21
N ALA A 228 -8.41 7.33 -0.79
CA ALA A 228 -9.19 8.55 -0.56
C ALA A 228 -9.14 9.52 -1.76
N SER A 229 -8.37 9.19 -2.81
CA SER A 229 -8.26 10.02 -4.01
C SER A 229 -9.33 9.64 -5.04
N PRO A 230 -10.22 10.56 -5.45
CA PRO A 230 -11.23 10.28 -6.48
C PRO A 230 -10.59 9.91 -7.82
N THR A 231 -9.48 10.57 -8.19
CA THR A 231 -8.74 10.29 -9.42
C THR A 231 -8.20 8.86 -9.45
N ILE A 232 -7.70 8.36 -8.31
CA ILE A 232 -7.22 6.98 -8.21
C ILE A 232 -8.37 5.98 -8.25
N ALA A 233 -9.49 6.27 -7.57
CA ALA A 233 -10.67 5.41 -7.61
C ALA A 233 -11.20 5.26 -9.05
N GLU A 234 -11.27 6.37 -9.78
CA GLU A 234 -11.64 6.40 -11.20
C GLU A 234 -10.65 5.62 -12.07
N ASN A 235 -9.34 5.86 -11.91
CA ASN A 235 -8.31 5.10 -12.62
C ASN A 235 -8.49 3.60 -12.45
N MET A 236 -8.61 3.13 -11.21
CA MET A 236 -8.75 1.71 -10.91
C MET A 236 -10.04 1.12 -11.47
N TYR A 237 -11.14 1.88 -11.44
CA TYR A 237 -12.40 1.48 -12.06
C TYR A 237 -12.24 1.25 -13.57
N TYR A 238 -11.68 2.21 -14.31
CA TYR A 238 -11.45 2.06 -15.75
C TYR A 238 -10.46 0.94 -16.06
N ALA A 239 -9.40 0.77 -15.26
CA ALA A 239 -8.42 -0.30 -15.47
C ALA A 239 -8.92 -1.71 -15.10
N GLY A 240 -10.13 -1.83 -14.54
CA GLY A 240 -10.68 -3.10 -14.09
C GLY A 240 -10.00 -3.63 -12.81
N ILE A 241 -9.38 -2.77 -12.01
CA ILE A 241 -8.74 -3.16 -10.74
C ILE A 241 -9.76 -3.02 -9.60
N PRO A 242 -9.88 -4.02 -8.70
CA PRO A 242 -10.72 -3.91 -7.52
C PRO A 242 -10.37 -2.65 -6.70
N VAL A 243 -11.35 -1.81 -6.42
CA VAL A 243 -11.10 -0.56 -5.69
C VAL A 243 -12.18 -0.23 -4.67
N VAL A 244 -11.75 0.28 -3.52
CA VAL A 244 -12.60 0.85 -2.48
C VAL A 244 -12.28 2.32 -2.31
N PHE A 245 -13.23 3.18 -2.66
CA PHE A 245 -13.14 4.61 -2.47
C PHE A 245 -13.64 4.98 -1.07
N MET A 246 -12.71 5.51 -0.27
CA MET A 246 -12.92 5.98 1.08
C MET A 246 -13.21 7.48 1.08
N ARG A 247 -14.26 7.87 1.79
CA ARG A 247 -14.62 9.27 2.02
C ARG A 247 -15.00 9.47 3.47
N HIS A 248 -14.87 10.70 3.95
CA HIS A 248 -15.52 11.09 5.19
C HIS A 248 -17.03 11.24 4.92
N ASP A 249 -17.87 10.73 5.81
CA ASP A 249 -19.32 10.64 5.57
C ASP A 249 -20.01 12.01 5.45
N ASP A 250 -19.44 13.05 6.07
CA ASP A 250 -19.89 14.43 5.95
C ASP A 250 -19.81 14.99 4.51
N THR A 251 -18.87 14.48 3.70
CA THR A 251 -18.64 14.93 2.31
C THR A 251 -19.65 14.38 1.30
N VAL A 252 -20.45 13.39 1.69
CA VAL A 252 -21.37 12.70 0.78
C VAL A 252 -22.81 12.82 1.29
N GLU A 253 -23.63 13.52 0.51
CA GLU A 253 -25.06 13.58 0.75
C GLU A 253 -25.71 12.27 0.23
N PRO A 254 -26.53 11.56 1.05
CA PRO A 254 -27.14 10.29 0.62
C PRO A 254 -27.97 10.37 -0.67
N SER A 255 -28.55 11.54 -0.96
CA SER A 255 -29.33 11.81 -2.18
C SER A 255 -28.46 11.93 -3.45
N ARG A 256 -27.17 12.22 -3.31
CA ARG A 256 -26.24 12.51 -4.43
C ARG A 256 -25.39 11.32 -4.86
N ILE A 257 -25.49 10.18 -4.18
CA ILE A 257 -24.78 8.97 -4.53
C ILE A 257 -25.76 7.91 -5.03
N ARG A 258 -25.43 7.28 -6.16
CA ARG A 258 -26.19 6.12 -6.63
C ARG A 258 -25.66 4.88 -5.95
N VAL A 259 -26.54 4.17 -5.26
CA VAL A 259 -26.22 3.01 -4.43
C VAL A 259 -27.04 1.84 -4.90
N ARG A 260 -26.37 0.76 -5.29
CA ARG A 260 -27.02 -0.50 -5.66
C ARG A 260 -27.26 -1.39 -4.44
N SER A 261 -26.30 -1.46 -3.52
CA SER A 261 -26.43 -2.25 -2.31
C SER A 261 -25.69 -1.61 -1.14
N VAL A 262 -26.26 -1.75 0.06
CA VAL A 262 -25.67 -1.31 1.32
C VAL A 262 -25.38 -2.55 2.16
N ILE A 263 -24.15 -2.70 2.61
CA ILE A 263 -23.76 -3.80 3.49
C ILE A 263 -23.60 -3.29 4.93
N THR A 264 -24.15 -4.06 5.87
CA THR A 264 -24.24 -3.68 7.28
C THR A 264 -22.95 -3.94 8.06
N ALA A 265 -22.10 -4.86 7.58
CA ALA A 265 -20.84 -5.20 8.23
C ALA A 265 -19.74 -5.40 7.16
N GLN A 266 -18.52 -4.98 7.48
CA GLN A 266 -17.36 -5.40 6.71
C GLN A 266 -17.07 -6.88 6.94
N PRO A 267 -16.43 -7.57 5.97
CA PRO A 267 -15.98 -8.94 6.16
C PRO A 267 -15.04 -9.04 7.37
N SER A 268 -15.12 -10.15 8.09
CA SER A 268 -14.13 -10.48 9.12
C SER A 268 -12.76 -10.76 8.50
N MET A 269 -11.71 -10.61 9.30
CA MET A 269 -10.34 -10.98 8.90
C MET A 269 -10.29 -12.39 8.28
N PRO A 270 -9.70 -12.56 7.08
CA PRO A 270 -9.60 -13.86 6.46
C PRO A 270 -8.88 -14.88 7.36
N ARG A 271 -9.44 -16.09 7.49
CA ARG A 271 -8.95 -17.14 8.41
C ARG A 271 -7.50 -17.57 8.17
N HIS A 272 -6.97 -17.32 6.98
CA HIS A 272 -5.62 -17.69 6.62
C HIS A 272 -4.57 -16.65 7.01
N ILE A 273 -4.99 -15.48 7.51
CA ILE A 273 -4.09 -14.46 8.03
C ILE A 273 -3.73 -14.86 9.46
N VAL A 274 -2.45 -15.10 9.69
CA VAL A 274 -1.93 -15.44 11.01
C VAL A 274 -1.79 -14.17 11.84
N THR A 275 -2.34 -14.19 13.06
CA THR A 275 -2.21 -13.08 14.03
C THR A 275 -1.34 -13.44 15.23
N ALA A 276 -0.98 -14.72 15.38
CA ALA A 276 -0.14 -15.19 16.47
C ALA A 276 1.28 -14.61 16.37
N HIS A 277 1.80 -14.17 17.50
CA HIS A 277 3.20 -13.80 17.67
C HIS A 277 4.04 -15.02 18.05
N TRP A 278 5.34 -14.91 17.85
CA TRP A 278 6.31 -15.86 18.41
C TRP A 278 6.26 -15.82 19.94
N THR A 279 6.21 -16.99 20.57
CA THR A 279 5.95 -17.15 22.02
C THR A 279 7.12 -16.76 22.91
N ASP A 280 8.32 -16.91 22.36
CA ASP A 280 9.62 -16.80 23.00
C ASP A 280 10.10 -15.34 23.00
N GLN A 281 9.99 -14.66 21.87
CA GLN A 281 10.31 -13.24 21.75
C GLN A 281 9.50 -12.59 20.62
N LEU A 282 8.97 -11.39 20.87
CA LEU A 282 8.30 -10.62 19.84
C LEU A 282 9.31 -10.15 18.78
N CYS A 283 8.94 -10.31 17.49
CA CYS A 283 9.66 -9.72 16.36
C CYS A 283 9.77 -8.21 16.46
N LEU A 284 10.80 -7.59 15.90
CA LEU A 284 10.90 -6.14 15.85
C LEU A 284 9.63 -5.50 15.27
N CYS A 285 9.24 -4.38 15.87
CA CYS A 285 8.26 -3.48 15.28
C CYS A 285 8.96 -2.68 14.19
N LEU A 286 8.60 -2.93 12.94
CA LEU A 286 9.22 -2.27 11.78
C LEU A 286 8.56 -0.92 11.46
N ASP A 287 7.30 -0.75 11.84
CA ASP A 287 6.51 0.47 11.64
C ASP A 287 5.32 0.47 12.63
N ASN A 288 4.88 1.64 13.06
CA ASN A 288 3.68 1.80 13.88
C ASN A 288 2.89 3.01 13.37
N GLY A 289 1.80 2.73 12.67
CA GLY A 289 1.01 3.75 11.96
C GLY A 289 -0.16 3.08 11.26
N PRO A 290 -0.97 3.80 10.49
CA PRO A 290 -1.97 3.22 9.59
C PRO A 290 -1.36 2.75 8.26
N SER A 291 -2.16 2.15 7.38
CA SER A 291 -1.72 1.74 6.03
C SER A 291 -1.16 2.94 5.25
N SER A 292 0.08 2.83 4.77
CA SER A 292 0.80 3.92 4.11
C SER A 292 1.95 3.42 3.24
N SER A 293 2.46 4.28 2.35
CA SER A 293 3.70 4.01 1.59
C SER A 293 4.90 3.75 2.51
N SER A 294 4.96 4.36 3.70
CA SER A 294 6.03 4.10 4.68
C SER A 294 5.93 2.67 5.20
N ARG A 295 4.74 2.23 5.61
CA ARG A 295 4.50 0.86 6.06
C ARG A 295 4.89 -0.15 4.99
N VAL A 296 4.46 0.07 3.74
CA VAL A 296 4.84 -0.80 2.62
C VAL A 296 6.35 -0.87 2.48
N ARG A 297 7.05 0.27 2.50
CA ARG A 297 8.52 0.31 2.43
C ARG A 297 9.15 -0.54 3.55
N MET A 298 8.68 -0.41 4.78
CA MET A 298 9.21 -1.16 5.92
C MET A 298 8.91 -2.66 5.82
N SER A 299 7.77 -3.04 5.23
CA SER A 299 7.42 -4.43 4.92
C SER A 299 8.20 -5.03 3.73
N ARG A 300 9.14 -4.28 3.13
CA ARG A 300 10.00 -4.72 2.03
C ARG A 300 11.48 -4.60 2.42
N PRO A 301 11.98 -5.43 3.37
CA PRO A 301 13.37 -5.37 3.80
C PRO A 301 14.37 -5.93 2.77
N HIS A 302 13.91 -6.45 1.62
CA HIS A 302 14.77 -6.99 0.55
C HIS A 302 15.80 -8.01 1.04
N GLY A 303 15.39 -8.86 1.99
CA GLY A 303 16.26 -9.92 2.52
C GLY A 303 17.24 -9.49 3.61
N ARG A 304 17.10 -8.27 4.15
CA ARG A 304 17.98 -7.72 5.19
C ARG A 304 17.45 -7.89 6.62
N TYR A 305 16.26 -8.46 6.76
CA TYR A 305 15.59 -8.60 8.05
C TYR A 305 15.86 -9.97 8.65
N PHE A 306 16.54 -9.97 9.79
CA PHE A 306 16.86 -11.11 10.63
C PHE A 306 16.61 -10.70 12.07
N GLU A 307 16.02 -11.59 12.86
CA GLU A 307 15.77 -11.41 14.28
C GLU A 307 16.93 -11.91 15.14
N ASP A 308 17.72 -12.87 14.63
CA ASP A 308 18.85 -13.42 15.37
C ASP A 308 20.09 -12.50 15.35
N LEU A 309 20.09 -11.47 14.49
CA LEU A 309 21.20 -10.53 14.39
C LEU A 309 21.08 -9.40 15.43
N PRO A 310 22.19 -9.05 16.12
CA PRO A 310 22.17 -7.95 17.07
C PRO A 310 21.83 -6.64 16.36
N HIS A 311 20.77 -5.98 16.82
CA HIS A 311 20.40 -4.67 16.32
C HIS A 311 21.19 -3.58 17.05
N LEU A 312 21.79 -2.68 16.27
CA LEU A 312 22.31 -1.44 16.84
C LEU A 312 21.11 -0.62 17.38
N PRO A 313 21.24 0.02 18.54
CA PRO A 313 20.17 0.81 19.12
C PRO A 313 19.74 1.92 18.16
N THR A 314 18.51 1.83 17.65
CA THR A 314 17.90 2.87 16.82
C THR A 314 17.45 4.02 17.73
N THR A 315 17.73 5.26 17.33
CA THR A 315 17.11 6.43 17.97
C THR A 315 15.59 6.29 17.80
N PRO A 316 14.78 6.45 18.86
CA PRO A 316 13.33 6.36 18.74
C PRO A 316 12.86 7.34 17.66
N GLN A 317 12.16 6.83 16.65
CA GLN A 317 11.47 7.69 15.69
C GLN A 317 10.45 8.51 16.48
N SER A 318 10.57 9.84 16.42
CA SER A 318 9.50 10.69 16.91
C SER A 318 8.24 10.33 16.12
N VAL A 319 7.19 9.94 16.85
CA VAL A 319 5.86 9.84 16.28
C VAL A 319 5.50 11.26 15.85
N VAL A 320 5.78 11.60 14.60
CA VAL A 320 5.14 12.74 13.98
C VAL A 320 3.70 12.28 13.83
N GLU A 321 2.83 12.75 14.74
CA GLU A 321 1.39 12.84 14.50
C GLU A 321 1.20 13.68 13.24
N SER A 322 1.39 13.04 12.10
CA SER A 322 1.00 13.56 10.81
C SER A 322 -0.47 13.21 10.69
N ASP A 323 -1.30 14.01 11.37
CA ASP A 323 -2.66 14.21 10.92
C ASP A 323 -2.56 15.03 9.63
N PRO A 324 -2.79 14.44 8.44
CA PRO A 324 -2.62 15.12 7.17
C PRO A 324 -3.59 16.30 6.98
N PHE A 325 -4.56 16.47 7.89
CA PHE A 325 -5.58 17.50 7.83
C PHE A 325 -5.47 18.57 8.92
N ARG A 326 -4.47 18.51 9.80
CA ARG A 326 -4.28 19.56 10.82
C ARG A 326 -3.54 20.75 10.21
N PRO A 327 -4.15 21.93 10.04
CA PRO A 327 -3.42 23.12 9.62
C PRO A 327 -2.34 23.43 10.66
N LYS A 328 -1.09 23.55 10.19
CA LYS A 328 0.04 23.91 11.05
C LYS A 328 -0.27 25.24 11.74
N PRO A 329 -0.15 25.36 13.07
CA PRO A 329 -0.30 26.65 13.73
C PRO A 329 0.79 27.59 13.20
N SER A 330 0.38 28.73 12.68
CA SER A 330 1.28 29.80 12.23
C SER A 330 2.11 30.26 13.42
N THR A 331 3.40 29.94 13.44
CA THR A 331 4.37 30.56 14.34
C THR A 331 4.69 31.96 13.82
N LEU A 332 3.77 32.89 14.05
CA LEU A 332 4.12 34.31 14.12
C LEU A 332 4.31 34.67 15.60
N PRO A 333 5.44 35.30 15.98
CA PRO A 333 5.63 35.76 17.34
C PRO A 333 4.59 36.85 17.67
N PRO A 334 4.06 36.89 18.91
CA PRO A 334 3.07 37.87 19.30
C PRO A 334 3.68 39.28 19.33
N ILE A 335 3.06 40.18 18.58
CA ILE A 335 3.32 41.63 18.66
C ILE A 335 2.72 42.12 19.99
N PRO A 336 3.48 42.82 20.86
CA PRO A 336 2.94 43.35 22.11
C PRO A 336 1.96 44.49 21.82
N LEU A 337 0.71 44.35 22.28
CA LEU A 337 -0.24 45.44 22.38
C LEU A 337 0.11 46.31 23.60
N ALA A 338 0.48 47.56 23.35
CA ALA A 338 0.32 48.65 24.31
C ALA A 338 -0.58 49.73 23.67
N ALA A 339 -1.72 49.99 24.32
CA ALA A 339 -2.55 51.16 24.13
C ALA A 339 -1.71 52.44 24.44
N THR A 340 -1.96 53.64 23.94
CA THR A 340 -3.22 54.38 23.89
C THR A 340 -2.98 55.68 23.12
N SER A 341 -4.06 56.27 22.60
CA SER A 341 -4.29 57.73 22.47
C SER A 341 -4.06 58.40 21.11
N ALA A 342 -5.21 58.62 20.45
CA ALA A 342 -5.69 59.90 19.94
C ALA A 342 -4.91 60.69 18.87
N ALA A 343 -5.60 60.80 17.73
CA ALA A 343 -5.92 62.04 17.01
C ALA A 343 -4.95 62.57 15.91
N LEU A 344 -5.63 62.98 14.82
CA LEU A 344 -5.33 64.05 13.84
C LEU A 344 -4.49 63.73 12.59
N GLN A 345 -5.21 63.82 11.45
CA GLN A 345 -4.91 64.58 10.22
C GLN A 345 -3.89 64.09 9.16
N ASP A 346 -4.44 63.93 7.95
CA ASP A 346 -3.91 64.04 6.56
C ASP A 346 -2.85 65.15 6.31
N PRO A 347 -2.26 65.34 5.09
CA PRO A 347 -1.72 64.46 4.04
C PRO A 347 -0.33 64.97 3.48
N GLU A 348 0.12 64.44 2.33
CA GLU A 348 1.15 64.96 1.37
C GLU A 348 2.65 64.64 1.55
N LYS A 349 3.22 63.93 0.55
CA LYS A 349 4.31 64.34 -0.41
C LYS A 349 4.86 63.07 -1.11
N SER A 350 4.66 62.83 -2.41
CA SER A 350 5.37 63.41 -3.59
C SER A 350 6.89 63.18 -3.50
N VAL A 351 7.68 62.69 -4.46
CA VAL A 351 7.73 62.67 -5.94
C VAL A 351 8.83 61.62 -6.29
N LEU A 352 8.85 60.81 -7.36
CA LEU A 352 9.37 61.07 -8.72
C LEU A 352 9.39 59.71 -9.46
N LEU A 353 8.53 59.43 -10.45
CA LEU A 353 8.58 59.83 -11.88
C LEU A 353 9.72 59.20 -12.71
N GLY A 354 9.34 58.19 -13.49
CA GLY A 354 9.72 58.04 -14.90
C GLY A 354 10.83 57.03 -15.21
N ILE A 355 10.79 56.29 -16.32
CA ILE A 355 9.92 56.28 -17.49
C ILE A 355 10.26 54.98 -18.25
N LEU A 356 9.22 54.32 -18.81
CA LEU A 356 9.07 53.63 -20.12
C LEU A 356 10.28 52.89 -20.73
N ALA A 357 10.13 51.85 -21.54
CA ALA A 357 9.07 50.93 -21.96
C ALA A 357 9.71 50.06 -23.05
N SER A 358 9.14 48.87 -23.28
CA SER A 358 8.89 48.30 -24.62
C SER A 358 10.08 48.08 -25.56
N SER A 359 10.32 46.83 -25.95
CA SER A 359 9.88 46.34 -27.28
C SER A 359 10.38 44.93 -27.59
N ASN A 360 9.44 44.07 -27.94
CA ASN A 360 9.54 42.94 -28.88
C ASN A 360 8.89 43.44 -30.21
N PRO A 361 8.90 42.77 -31.40
CA PRO A 361 9.35 41.42 -31.80
C PRO A 361 9.97 41.39 -33.27
N PRO A 362 9.60 40.48 -34.24
CA PRO A 362 10.06 39.10 -34.56
C PRO A 362 10.63 38.98 -36.04
N PRO A 363 10.30 37.95 -36.88
CA PRO A 363 10.84 36.58 -37.07
C PRO A 363 11.40 36.30 -38.50
N THR A 364 12.04 35.15 -38.76
CA THR A 364 12.16 34.32 -40.03
C THR A 364 13.43 33.44 -39.96
N ALA A 365 13.66 32.30 -40.64
CA ALA A 365 12.97 31.44 -41.60
C ALA A 365 13.73 30.08 -41.72
N VAL A 366 13.20 29.22 -42.60
CA VAL A 366 13.45 27.81 -42.95
C VAL A 366 14.78 27.50 -43.70
N ARG A 367 15.12 26.19 -43.74
CA ARG A 367 16.13 25.40 -44.53
C ARG A 367 17.40 25.09 -43.73
N THR A 368 17.88 23.85 -43.62
CA THR A 368 17.82 22.64 -44.48
C THR A 368 17.56 21.37 -43.70
#